data_AF-A0A430QNR1-F1
#
_entry.id   AF-A0A430QNR1-F1
#
_cell.length_a   1.000
_cell.length_b   1.000
_cell.length_c   1.000
_cell.angle_alpha   90.00
_cell.angle_beta   90.00
_cell.angle_gamma   90.00
#
_symmetry.space_group_name_H-M   'P 1'
#
loop_
_entity.id
_entity.type
_entity.pdbx_description
1 polymer ?
#
loop_
_entity_poly.entity_id
_entity_poly.type
_entity_poly.pdbx_seq_one_letter_code
_entity_poly.pdbx_strand_id
1 'polypeptide(L)' 'NGRNKTVYAKIGDNLLDVVLDNDVDIDGFGACEGTLACSTCHLIFAKEDFDNLRDPLTEEEQDMLDLAYGLTDT' A
#
# COMPACT_ATOMS: atom_id res chain seq x y z
N ASN A 1 6.04 4.48 13.56
CA ASN A 1 7.21 4.29 14.47
C ASN A 1 8.54 4.83 13.95
N GLY A 2 8.64 5.40 12.73
CA GLY A 2 9.91 5.93 12.20
C GLY A 2 11.01 4.88 12.04
N ARG A 3 10.62 3.60 11.95
CA ARG A 3 11.52 2.45 11.78
C ARG A 3 11.55 2.10 10.29
N ASN A 4 12.74 1.80 9.78
CA ASN A 4 12.94 1.34 8.41
C ASN A 4 13.23 -0.16 8.41
N LYS A 5 12.66 -0.89 7.44
CA LYS A 5 12.92 -2.31 7.21
C LYS A 5 13.09 -2.52 5.70
N THR A 6 14.20 -3.16 5.32
CA THR A 6 14.44 -3.58 3.93
C THR A 6 14.05 -5.04 3.80
N VAL A 7 13.26 -5.34 2.77
CA VAL A 7 12.73 -6.69 2.50
C VAL A 7 12.95 -7.03 1.02
N TYR A 8 12.84 -8.31 0.69
CA TYR A 8 12.89 -8.77 -0.69
C TYR A 8 11.47 -9.03 -1.20
N ALA A 9 11.22 -8.66 -2.46
CA ALA A 9 10.00 -8.95 -3.20
C ALA A 9 10.37 -9.56 -4.56
N LYS A 10 9.47 -10.38 -5.11
CA LYS A 10 9.61 -10.93 -6.46
C LYS A 10 8.82 -10.07 -7.45
N ILE A 11 9.24 -10.12 -8.70
CA ILE A 11 8.47 -9.51 -9.78
C ILE A 11 7.11 -10.21 -9.84
N GLY A 12 6.04 -9.43 -9.73
CA GLY A 12 4.65 -9.91 -9.72
C GLY A 12 4.02 -9.97 -8.33
N ASP A 13 4.80 -9.81 -7.25
CA ASP A 13 4.24 -9.69 -5.90
C ASP A 13 3.52 -8.34 -5.76
N ASN A 14 2.40 -8.34 -5.03
CA ASN A 14 1.79 -7.09 -4.57
C ASN A 14 2.38 -6.70 -3.20
N LEU A 15 2.30 -5.41 -2.83
CA LEU A 15 2.91 -4.92 -1.59
C LEU A 15 2.21 -5.40 -0.32
N LEU A 16 0.95 -5.83 -0.41
CA LEU A 16 0.25 -6.45 0.73
C LEU A 16 0.96 -7.75 1.13
N ASP A 17 1.13 -8.66 0.16
CA ASP A 17 1.79 -9.94 0.38
C ASP A 17 3.24 -9.75 0.81
N VAL A 18 3.97 -8.80 0.22
CA VAL A 18 5.36 -8.51 0.61
C VAL A 18 5.47 -8.10 2.09
N VAL A 19 4.53 -7.28 2.58
CA VAL A 19 4.50 -6.85 3.99
C VAL A 19 4.21 -8.03 4.91
N LEU A 20 3.23 -8.87 4.56
CA LEU A 20 2.83 -10.03 5.35
C LEU A 20 3.90 -11.13 5.35
N ASP A 21 4.41 -11.53 4.19
CA ASP A 21 5.39 -12.61 4.01
C ASP A 21 6.75 -12.29 4.66
N ASN A 22 7.09 -11.00 4.81
CA ASN A 22 8.32 -10.57 5.44
C ASN A 22 8.14 -10.13 6.90
N ASP A 23 6.96 -10.34 7.51
CA ASP A 23 6.63 -9.94 8.88
C ASP A 23 6.99 -8.46 9.15
N VAL A 24 6.62 -7.55 8.25
CA VAL A 24 6.87 -6.12 8.46
C VAL A 24 5.85 -5.61 9.50
N ASP A 25 6.37 -5.08 10.60
CA ASP A 25 5.62 -4.66 11.78
C ASP A 25 4.83 -3.36 11.52
N ILE A 26 3.66 -3.49 10.88
CA ILE A 26 2.70 -2.43 10.61
C ILE A 26 1.32 -2.82 11.18
N ASP A 27 0.98 -2.23 12.32
CA ASP A 27 -0.26 -2.54 13.04
C ASP A 27 -1.51 -2.30 12.17
N GLY A 28 -2.34 -3.33 12.03
CA GLY A 28 -3.63 -3.25 11.32
C GLY A 28 -3.52 -3.14 9.80
N PHE A 29 -2.33 -3.29 9.22
CA PHE A 29 -2.12 -3.23 7.78
C PHE A 29 -2.82 -4.39 7.07
N GLY A 30 -3.52 -4.07 5.98
CA GLY A 30 -4.13 -5.10 5.13
C GLY A 30 -5.34 -5.81 5.73
N ALA A 31 -6.10 -5.14 6.61
CA ALA A 31 -7.20 -5.75 7.36
C ALA A 31 -8.28 -6.46 6.51
N CYS A 32 -8.47 -6.05 5.26
CA CYS A 32 -9.43 -6.68 4.33
C CYS A 32 -8.83 -7.78 3.45
N GLU A 33 -7.55 -8.13 3.63
CA GLU A 33 -6.87 -9.18 2.84
C GLU A 33 -6.92 -8.92 1.32
N GLY A 34 -6.82 -7.65 0.90
CA GLY A 34 -6.79 -7.28 -0.52
C GLY A 34 -8.14 -7.35 -1.24
N THR A 35 -9.24 -7.43 -0.50
CA THR A 35 -10.61 -7.49 -1.07
C THR A 35 -11.21 -6.12 -1.41
N LEU A 36 -10.40 -5.05 -1.40
CA LEU A 36 -10.81 -3.67 -1.70
C LEU A 36 -11.93 -3.14 -0.78
N ALA A 37 -11.97 -3.60 0.48
CA ALA A 37 -13.00 -3.25 1.46
C ALA A 37 -12.49 -2.39 2.63
N CYS A 38 -11.24 -1.91 2.55
CA CYS A 38 -10.65 -1.01 3.54
C CYS A 38 -9.53 -0.17 2.91
N SER A 39 -9.05 0.83 3.64
CA SER A 39 -7.89 1.68 3.27
C SER A 39 -6.66 1.45 4.15
N THR A 40 -6.60 0.34 4.88
CA THR A 40 -5.50 0.03 5.82
C THR A 40 -4.20 -0.39 5.12
N CYS A 41 -4.25 -0.68 3.82
CA CYS A 41 -3.08 -0.93 2.97
C CYS A 41 -2.53 0.35 2.31
N HIS A 42 -3.06 1.52 2.65
CA HIS A 42 -2.58 2.80 2.12
C HIS A 42 -1.06 2.94 2.34
N LEU A 43 -0.34 3.22 1.25
CA LEU A 43 1.11 3.43 1.22
C LEU A 43 1.42 4.78 0.59
N ILE A 44 2.48 5.42 1.10
CA ILE A 44 3.01 6.66 0.55
C ILE A 44 4.29 6.32 -0.21
N PHE A 45 4.34 6.70 -1.48
CA PHE A 45 5.47 6.48 -2.36
C PHE A 45 6.34 7.74 -2.45
N ALA A 46 7.61 7.58 -2.81
CA ALA A 46 8.36 8.69 -3.36
C ALA A 46 7.74 9.08 -4.70
N LYS A 47 7.76 10.37 -5.03
CA LYS A 47 7.14 10.88 -6.27
C LYS A 47 7.62 10.14 -7.53
N GLU A 48 8.92 9.89 -7.62
CA GLU A 48 9.53 9.16 -8.73
C GLU A 48 9.05 7.71 -8.86
N ASP A 49 8.74 7.04 -7.74
CA ASP A 49 8.19 5.69 -7.75
C ASP A 49 6.70 5.69 -8.11
N PHE A 50 5.94 6.67 -7.59
CA PHE A 50 4.53 6.85 -7.92
C PHE A 50 4.32 7.11 -9.42
N ASP A 51 5.14 8.00 -10.00
CA ASP A 51 5.09 8.33 -11.43
C ASP A 51 5.41 7.12 -12.35
N ASN A 52 6.01 6.04 -11.80
CA ASN A 52 6.30 4.80 -12.52
C ASN A 52 5.16 3.76 -12.47
N LEU A 53 4.12 3.98 -11.65
CA LEU A 53 2.94 3.12 -11.60
C LEU A 53 2.20 3.24 -12.93
N ARG A 54 2.05 2.11 -13.63
CA ARG A 54 1.54 2.09 -15.01
C ARG A 54 0.02 2.06 -15.10
N ASP A 55 -0.60 1.41 -14.14
CA ASP A 55 -2.03 1.21 -14.12
C ASP A 55 -2.68 2.38 -13.37
N PRO A 56 -3.70 3.03 -13.94
CA PRO A 56 -4.45 4.04 -13.22
C PRO A 56 -5.23 3.38 -12.07
N LEU A 57 -5.46 4.14 -10.99
CA LEU A 57 -6.37 3.70 -9.95
C LEU A 57 -7.75 3.45 -10.54
N THR A 58 -8.39 2.39 -10.05
CA THR A 58 -9.81 2.15 -10.33
C THR A 58 -10.67 3.12 -9.51
N GLU A 59 -11.92 3.36 -9.92
CA GLU A 59 -12.85 4.19 -9.16
C GLU A 59 -13.10 3.61 -7.75
N GLU A 60 -13.27 2.29 -7.63
CA GLU A 60 -13.45 1.62 -6.34
C GLU A 60 -12.23 1.78 -5.42
N GLU A 61 -11.02 1.75 -5.98
CA GLU A 61 -9.80 1.99 -5.23
C GLU A 61 -9.68 3.44 -4.77
N GLN A 62 -10.02 4.39 -5.64
CA GLN A 62 -10.05 5.81 -5.30
C GLN A 62 -11.07 6.09 -4.18
N ASP A 63 -12.27 5.51 -4.25
CA ASP A 63 -13.30 5.65 -3.23
C ASP A 63 -12.83 5.16 -1.85
N MET A 64 -12.07 4.05 -1.82
CA MET A 64 -11.46 3.58 -0.57
C MET A 64 -10.32 4.48 -0.11
N LEU A 65 -9.49 4.94 -1.04
CA LEU A 65 -8.35 5.81 -0.75
C LEU A 65 -8.79 7.17 -0.18
N ASP A 66 -9.91 7.72 -0.64
CA ASP A 66 -10.50 8.97 -0.13
C ASP A 66 -10.87 8.88 1.36
N LEU A 67 -11.11 7.66 1.87
CA LEU A 67 -11.38 7.40 3.27
C LEU A 67 -10.11 7.16 4.10
N ALA A 68 -8.93 7.17 3.47
CA ALA A 68 -7.66 6.90 4.13
C ALA A 68 -7.23 8.07 5.03
N TYR A 69 -6.75 7.73 6.23
CA TYR A 69 -6.17 8.72 7.12
C TYR A 69 -4.82 9.21 6.58
N GLY A 70 -4.64 10.53 6.50
CA GLY A 70 -3.37 11.15 6.13
C GLY A 70 -3.03 11.04 4.64
N LEU A 71 -4.03 10.90 3.77
CA LEU A 71 -3.85 10.97 2.32
C LEU A 71 -3.23 12.31 1.90
N THR A 72 -2.28 12.26 0.95
CA THR A 72 -1.60 13.42 0.38
C THR A 72 -1.43 13.28 -1.14
N ASP A 73 -1.39 14.40 -1.87
CA ASP A 73 -1.20 14.45 -3.33
C ASP A 73 0.25 14.13 -3.80
N THR A 74 1.06 13.55 -2.90
CA THR A 74 2.53 13.36 -3.02
C THR A 74 2.94 12.54 -4.22
#